data_AF-A0A3P8DV74-F1
#
_entry.id   AF-A0A3P8DV74-F1
#
_cell.length_a   1.000
_cell.length_b   1.000
_cell.length_c   1.000
_cell.angle_alpha   90.00
_cell.angle_beta   90.00
_cell.angle_gamma   90.00
#
_symmetry.space_group_name_H-M   'P 1'
#
loop_
_entity.id
_entity.type
_entity.pdbx_description
1 polymer ?
#
loop_
_entity_poly.entity_id
_entity_poly.type
_entity_poly.pdbx_seq_one_letter_code
_entity_poly.pdbx_strand_id
1 'polypeptide(L)'
;MKLPIYHINSEQIRILKTPHDFFHGLLDHIENANKRIILSTLYIGTGPLEDELVSALTKAVRERNVKLTILMDATRGQRPCLTTNYYSTNANKLSSTTNLLEHPIPYSSCHFLAPLTALPNVSILLYSHPSPNRWIRYILPNRWNEIFGVQHIKAYIFDDSVIMSG
;
A
#
# COMPACT_ATOMS: atom_id res chain seq x y z
N MET A 1 -32.18 -10.62 13.32
CA MET A 1 -31.32 -11.30 12.34
C MET A 1 -30.09 -11.82 13.07
N LYS A 2 -29.81 -13.13 13.08
CA LYS A 2 -28.54 -13.65 13.63
C LYS A 2 -27.46 -13.49 12.56
N LEU A 3 -26.41 -12.74 12.87
CA LEU A 3 -25.24 -12.63 11.98
C LEU A 3 -24.42 -13.92 12.05
N PRO A 4 -23.74 -14.32 10.96
CA PRO A 4 -22.79 -15.43 11.02
C PRO A 4 -21.63 -15.09 11.97
N ILE A 5 -21.21 -16.08 12.76
CA ILE A 5 -20.15 -15.93 13.76
C ILE A 5 -19.04 -16.94 13.44
N TYR A 6 -17.80 -16.47 13.48
CA TYR A 6 -16.60 -17.32 13.41
C TYR A 6 -15.95 -17.35 14.79
N HIS A 7 -15.81 -18.55 15.36
CA HIS A 7 -15.15 -18.72 16.65
C HIS A 7 -13.63 -18.72 16.48
N ILE A 8 -12.93 -17.93 17.29
CA ILE A 8 -11.47 -17.88 17.34
C ILE A 8 -11.01 -17.96 18.79
N ASN A 9 -9.86 -18.59 19.05
CA ASN A 9 -9.25 -18.55 20.37
C ASN A 9 -8.60 -17.18 20.58
N SER A 10 -8.72 -16.60 21.77
CA SER A 10 -8.06 -15.34 22.13
C SER A 10 -6.54 -15.38 21.93
N GLU A 11 -5.91 -16.54 22.09
CA GLU A 11 -4.47 -16.74 21.86
C GLU A 11 -4.06 -16.53 20.39
N GLN A 12 -5.00 -16.64 19.45
CA GLN A 12 -4.78 -16.37 18.02
C GLN A 12 -4.90 -14.89 17.66
N ILE A 13 -5.21 -14.03 18.65
CA ILE A 13 -5.38 -12.58 18.46
C ILE A 13 -4.22 -11.85 19.11
N ARG A 14 -3.51 -11.03 18.33
CA ARG A 14 -2.49 -10.11 18.83
C ARG A 14 -2.84 -8.68 18.45
N ILE A 15 -2.89 -7.80 19.45
CA ILE A 15 -3.11 -6.36 19.24
C ILE A 15 -1.76 -5.67 19.02
N LEU A 16 -1.57 -5.11 17.83
CA LEU A 16 -0.43 -4.26 17.49
C LEU A 16 -0.78 -2.82 17.87
N LYS A 17 0.04 -2.17 18.71
CA LYS A 17 -0.32 -0.90 19.36
C LYS A 17 0.26 0.32 18.64
N THR A 18 1.38 0.14 17.95
CA THR A 18 2.11 1.25 17.33
C THR A 18 2.27 1.03 15.82
N PRO A 19 2.48 2.11 15.04
CA PRO A 19 2.83 1.99 13.63
C PRO A 19 4.12 1.17 13.39
N HIS A 20 5.06 1.23 14.34
CA HIS A 20 6.29 0.45 14.31
C HIS A 20 6.00 -1.05 14.45
N ASP A 21 5.17 -1.45 15.45
CA ASP A 21 4.75 -2.85 15.62
C ASP A 21 4.01 -3.38 14.38
N PHE A 22 3.20 -2.52 13.75
CA PHE A 22 2.50 -2.84 12.53
C PHE A 22 3.46 -3.10 11.37
N PHE A 23 4.41 -2.20 11.14
CA PHE A 23 5.37 -2.34 10.04
C PHE A 23 6.27 -3.56 10.20
N HIS A 24 6.86 -3.77 11.39
CA HIS A 24 7.64 -4.98 11.66
C HIS A 24 6.80 -6.25 11.59
N GLY A 25 5.56 -6.20 12.11
CA GLY A 25 4.62 -7.31 11.96
C GLY A 25 4.34 -7.67 10.50
N LEU A 26 4.25 -6.69 9.58
CA LEU A 26 4.14 -6.96 8.15
C LEU A 26 5.40 -7.68 7.63
N LEU A 27 6.59 -7.17 7.93
CA LEU A 27 7.85 -7.75 7.46
C LEU A 27 8.04 -9.19 7.94
N ASP A 28 7.78 -9.44 9.23
CA ASP A 28 7.86 -10.78 9.82
C ASP A 28 6.94 -11.76 9.08
N HIS A 29 5.70 -11.35 8.78
CA HIS A 29 4.76 -12.22 8.08
C HIS A 29 5.13 -12.41 6.59
N ILE A 30 5.70 -11.41 5.93
CA ILE A 30 6.20 -11.52 4.54
C ILE A 30 7.38 -12.50 4.48
N GLU A 31 8.28 -12.44 5.45
CA GLU A 31 9.44 -13.32 5.51
C GLU A 31 9.03 -14.78 5.69
N ASN A 32 7.98 -15.03 6.49
CA ASN A 32 7.50 -16.38 6.79
C ASN A 32 6.43 -16.93 5.83
N ALA A 33 5.84 -16.10 4.96
CA ALA A 33 4.84 -16.55 4.00
C ALA A 33 5.45 -17.45 2.91
N ASN A 34 4.74 -18.53 2.58
CA ASN A 34 5.19 -19.57 1.63
C ASN A 34 4.19 -19.84 0.48
N LYS A 35 2.92 -19.41 0.58
CA LYS A 35 1.91 -19.68 -0.46
C LYS A 35 1.36 -18.40 -1.08
N ARG A 36 0.87 -17.46 -0.26
CA ARG A 36 0.19 -16.24 -0.72
C ARG A 36 0.47 -15.04 0.18
N ILE A 37 0.64 -13.89 -0.45
CA ILE A 37 0.63 -12.58 0.19
C ILE A 37 -0.41 -11.72 -0.53
N ILE A 38 -1.39 -11.20 0.21
CA ILE A 38 -2.41 -10.30 -0.34
C ILE A 38 -2.42 -9.01 0.49
N LEU A 39 -2.13 -7.89 -0.14
CA LEU A 39 -2.14 -6.58 0.51
C LEU A 39 -3.31 -5.76 -0.07
N SER A 40 -4.19 -5.28 0.80
CA SER A 40 -5.27 -4.36 0.45
C SER A 40 -5.05 -3.04 1.19
N THR A 41 -4.79 -1.97 0.46
CA THR A 41 -4.47 -0.64 1.02
C THR A 41 -4.87 0.47 0.06
N LEU A 42 -5.08 1.69 0.55
CA LEU A 42 -5.46 2.83 -0.28
C LEU A 42 -4.38 3.16 -1.34
N TYR A 43 -3.13 3.20 -0.91
CA TYR A 43 -1.93 3.40 -1.74
C TYR A 43 -0.70 2.90 -0.97
N ILE A 44 0.45 2.80 -1.63
CA ILE A 44 1.76 2.53 -1.03
C ILE A 44 2.65 3.77 -1.23
N GLY A 45 3.28 4.27 -0.17
CA GLY A 45 4.20 5.40 -0.26
C GLY A 45 5.46 5.07 -1.08
N THR A 46 6.39 6.03 -1.14
CA THR A 46 7.66 5.89 -1.86
C THR A 46 8.83 6.35 -1.00
N GLY A 47 8.80 6.01 0.29
CA GLY A 47 9.86 6.30 1.24
C GLY A 47 10.69 5.06 1.61
N PRO A 48 11.65 5.22 2.53
CA PRO A 48 12.59 4.15 2.89
C PRO A 48 11.93 2.89 3.47
N LEU A 49 10.83 3.05 4.20
CA LEU A 49 10.07 1.90 4.74
C LEU A 49 9.36 1.14 3.61
N GLU A 50 8.87 1.85 2.60
CA GLU A 50 8.25 1.22 1.43
C GLU A 50 9.29 0.52 0.54
N ASP A 51 10.53 1.03 0.46
CA ASP A 51 11.65 0.33 -0.17
C ASP A 51 11.93 -1.01 0.52
N GLU A 52 11.98 -1.00 1.86
CA GLU A 52 12.17 -2.20 2.67
C GLU A 52 11.02 -3.22 2.47
N LEU A 53 9.77 -2.73 2.48
CA LEU A 53 8.60 -3.55 2.19
C LEU A 53 8.67 -4.20 0.81
N VAL A 54 8.97 -3.43 -0.24
CA VAL A 54 9.07 -3.93 -1.62
C VAL A 54 10.22 -4.91 -1.78
N SER A 55 11.34 -4.68 -1.09
CA SER A 55 12.47 -5.62 -1.05
C SER A 55 12.06 -6.96 -0.44
N ALA A 56 11.38 -6.95 0.70
CA ALA A 56 10.88 -8.17 1.36
C ALA A 56 9.88 -8.94 0.49
N LEU A 57 8.95 -8.24 -0.18
CA LEU A 57 8.01 -8.82 -1.13
C LEU A 57 8.72 -9.45 -2.34
N THR A 58 9.69 -8.74 -2.91
CA THR A 58 10.51 -9.23 -4.02
C THR A 58 11.23 -10.52 -3.65
N LYS A 59 11.82 -10.55 -2.45
CA LYS A 59 12.49 -11.73 -1.88
C LYS A 59 11.53 -12.91 -1.76
N ALA A 60 10.35 -12.69 -1.19
CA ALA A 60 9.32 -13.73 -1.04
C ALA A 60 8.90 -14.34 -2.38
N VAL A 61 8.67 -13.50 -3.39
CA VAL A 61 8.29 -13.97 -4.73
C VAL A 61 9.43 -14.74 -5.39
N ARG A 62 10.67 -14.22 -5.34
CA ARG A 62 11.82 -14.83 -6.04
C ARG A 62 12.31 -16.11 -5.40
N GLU A 63 12.40 -16.15 -4.07
CA GLU A 63 13.01 -17.27 -3.35
C GLU A 63 12.01 -18.37 -3.02
N ARG A 64 10.76 -17.99 -2.71
CA ARG A 64 9.73 -18.92 -2.24
C ARG A 64 8.57 -19.10 -3.21
N ASN A 65 8.60 -18.41 -4.36
CA ASN A 65 7.56 -18.47 -5.39
C ASN A 65 6.15 -18.15 -4.85
N VAL A 66 6.08 -17.22 -3.88
CA VAL A 66 4.84 -16.82 -3.23
C VAL A 66 3.95 -16.06 -4.21
N LYS A 67 2.65 -16.36 -4.22
CA LYS A 67 1.68 -15.59 -5.00
C LYS A 67 1.40 -14.24 -4.34
N LEU A 68 1.85 -13.16 -4.96
CA LEU A 68 1.67 -11.80 -4.47
C LEU A 68 0.50 -11.11 -5.18
N THR A 69 -0.45 -10.58 -4.40
CA THR A 69 -1.52 -9.70 -4.90
C THR A 69 -1.53 -8.40 -4.11
N ILE A 70 -1.46 -7.26 -4.79
CA ILE A 70 -1.57 -5.93 -4.18
C ILE A 70 -2.79 -5.25 -4.77
N LEU A 71 -3.77 -4.91 -3.94
CA LEU A 71 -4.95 -4.14 -4.32
C LEU A 71 -4.82 -2.71 -3.78
N MET A 72 -4.87 -1.74 -4.69
CA MET A 72 -4.86 -0.30 -4.36
C MET A 72 -6.04 0.45 -4.95
N ASP A 73 -6.34 1.64 -4.42
CA ASP A 73 -7.26 2.55 -5.09
C ASP A 73 -6.62 3.14 -6.36
N ALA A 74 -7.34 3.09 -7.49
CA ALA A 74 -6.82 3.54 -8.77
C ALA A 74 -6.47 5.04 -8.78
N THR A 75 -7.28 5.87 -8.11
CA THR A 75 -7.08 7.32 -8.09
C THR A 75 -5.96 7.73 -7.17
N ARG A 76 -5.77 7.03 -6.04
CA ARG A 76 -4.69 7.31 -5.09
C ARG A 76 -3.37 6.68 -5.52
N GLY A 77 -3.37 5.44 -5.99
CA GLY A 77 -2.16 4.71 -6.40
C GLY A 77 -1.46 5.32 -7.63
N GLN A 78 -2.17 6.06 -8.48
CA GLN A 78 -1.59 6.72 -9.67
C GLN A 78 -1.07 8.14 -9.39
N ARG A 79 -1.36 8.71 -8.22
CA ARG A 79 -0.89 10.06 -7.91
C ARG A 79 0.58 10.05 -7.56
N PRO A 80 1.40 10.94 -8.15
CA PRO A 80 2.76 11.16 -7.68
C PRO A 80 2.72 11.55 -6.20
N CYS A 81 3.44 10.82 -5.35
CA CYS A 81 3.71 11.26 -3.99
C CYS A 81 5.12 11.86 -3.93
N LEU A 82 5.24 12.99 -3.25
CA LEU A 82 6.54 13.49 -2.83
C LEU A 82 7.09 12.48 -1.82
N THR A 83 8.33 12.03 -2.03
CA THR A 83 9.03 11.12 -1.11
C THR A 83 8.84 11.58 0.33
N THR A 84 8.60 10.65 1.27
CA THR A 84 8.44 10.93 2.71
C THR A 84 9.62 11.73 3.30
N ASN A 85 10.79 11.74 2.63
CA ASN A 85 11.92 12.63 2.94
C ASN A 85 11.53 14.12 2.94
N TYR A 86 10.59 14.54 2.10
CA TYR A 86 10.09 15.92 2.07
C TYR A 86 9.30 16.30 3.33
N TYR A 87 8.73 15.35 4.09
CA TYR A 87 8.06 15.62 5.36
C TYR A 87 8.95 15.32 6.58
N SER A 88 9.88 14.38 6.46
CA SER A 88 10.86 14.07 7.53
C SER A 88 11.93 15.15 7.69
N THR A 89 12.31 15.84 6.60
CA THR A 89 13.37 16.87 6.64
C THR A 89 12.85 18.31 6.79
N ASN A 90 11.58 18.59 6.45
CA ASN A 90 11.03 19.95 6.49
C ASN A 90 10.42 20.38 7.83
N ALA A 91 10.37 19.51 8.85
CA ALA A 91 10.00 19.94 10.20
C ALA A 91 11.05 20.90 10.83
N ASN A 92 12.27 20.96 10.28
CA ASN A 92 13.37 21.76 10.82
C ASN A 92 14.03 22.74 9.82
N LYS A 93 13.41 23.05 8.67
CA LYS A 93 14.06 23.93 7.68
C LYS A 93 13.09 24.86 6.93
N LEU A 94 12.38 25.70 7.67
CA LEU A 94 11.88 26.96 7.12
C LEU A 94 13.03 27.97 7.07
N SER A 95 14.00 27.73 6.20
CA SER A 95 15.02 28.72 5.82
C SER A 95 15.78 28.21 4.60
N SER A 96 15.87 29.09 3.60
CA SER A 96 16.87 29.09 2.52
C SER A 96 16.48 28.34 1.24
N THR A 97 15.90 29.14 0.35
CA THR A 97 15.97 29.03 -1.11
C THR A 97 17.42 28.84 -1.59
N THR A 98 17.80 27.64 -2.04
CA THR A 98 18.84 27.39 -3.05
C THR A 98 18.88 25.88 -3.39
N ASN A 99 18.95 25.54 -4.69
CA ASN A 99 19.07 24.21 -5.32
C ASN A 99 17.76 23.46 -5.67
N LEU A 100 17.05 23.95 -6.69
CA LEU A 100 15.90 23.28 -7.34
C LEU A 100 16.31 22.40 -8.55
N LEU A 101 17.44 21.69 -8.52
CA LEU A 101 17.93 20.90 -9.67
C LEU A 101 18.35 19.44 -9.40
N GLU A 102 17.95 18.85 -8.27
CA GLU A 102 18.04 17.38 -8.06
C GLU A 102 16.78 16.86 -7.35
N HIS A 103 15.60 17.27 -7.82
CA HIS A 103 14.37 16.68 -7.28
C HIS A 103 14.12 15.34 -8.00
N PRO A 104 14.17 14.19 -7.29
CA PRO A 104 13.78 12.92 -7.88
C PRO A 104 12.36 13.06 -8.41
N ILE A 105 12.14 12.61 -9.64
CA ILE A 105 10.84 12.66 -10.32
C ILE A 105 9.82 12.02 -9.35
N PRO A 106 8.76 12.74 -8.94
CA PRO A 106 7.83 12.20 -7.95
C PRO A 106 7.17 10.95 -8.53
N TYR A 107 7.38 9.82 -7.87
CA TYR A 107 6.83 8.54 -8.30
C TYR A 107 5.46 8.32 -7.65
N SER A 108 4.54 7.71 -8.39
CA SER A 108 3.29 7.19 -7.83
C SER A 108 3.50 5.78 -7.28
N SER A 109 2.58 5.27 -6.46
CA SER A 109 2.62 3.88 -6.01
C SER A 109 2.68 2.91 -7.19
N CYS A 110 1.92 3.18 -8.25
CA CYS A 110 1.95 2.37 -9.47
C CYS A 110 3.32 2.38 -10.15
N HIS A 111 3.98 3.54 -10.24
CA HIS A 111 5.33 3.61 -10.81
C HIS A 111 6.35 2.90 -9.93
N PHE A 112 6.27 3.11 -8.62
CA PHE A 112 7.16 2.51 -7.63
C PHE A 112 7.08 0.98 -7.62
N LEU A 113 5.88 0.42 -7.76
CA LEU A 113 5.67 -1.03 -7.78
C LEU A 113 5.82 -1.65 -9.18
N ALA A 114 6.02 -0.85 -10.23
CA ALA A 114 6.13 -1.35 -11.61
C ALA A 114 7.19 -2.45 -11.78
N PRO A 115 8.37 -2.40 -11.13
CA PRO A 115 9.35 -3.49 -11.22
C PRO A 115 8.84 -4.84 -10.73
N LEU A 116 7.91 -4.87 -9.75
CA LEU A 116 7.34 -6.11 -9.24
C LEU A 116 6.47 -6.82 -10.28
N THR A 117 5.85 -6.09 -11.22
CA THR A 117 4.98 -6.71 -12.24
C THR A 117 5.75 -7.54 -13.26
N ALA A 118 7.07 -7.37 -13.33
CA ALA A 118 7.93 -8.20 -14.18
C ALA A 118 8.18 -9.60 -13.60
N LEU A 119 7.89 -9.81 -12.31
CA LEU A 119 8.07 -11.11 -11.66
C LEU A 119 6.89 -12.04 -11.95
N PRO A 120 7.13 -13.36 -12.08
CA PRO A 120 6.04 -14.34 -12.13
C PRO A 120 5.27 -14.32 -10.80
N ASN A 121 3.98 -14.65 -10.83
CA ASN A 121 3.11 -14.74 -9.66
C ASN A 121 2.86 -13.43 -8.90
N VAL A 122 3.07 -12.27 -9.54
CA VAL A 122 2.68 -10.95 -9.02
C VAL A 122 1.45 -10.42 -9.74
N SER A 123 0.51 -9.86 -8.98
CA SER A 123 -0.66 -9.16 -9.50
C SER A 123 -0.86 -7.83 -8.78
N ILE A 124 -0.75 -6.72 -9.50
CA ILE A 124 -1.08 -5.39 -9.00
C ILE A 124 -2.44 -5.01 -9.57
N LEU A 125 -3.43 -4.88 -8.69
CA LEU A 125 -4.82 -4.62 -9.01
C LEU A 125 -5.19 -3.22 -8.52
N LEU A 126 -5.98 -2.51 -9.33
CA LEU A 126 -6.48 -1.18 -9.00
C LEU A 126 -8.00 -1.21 -8.89
N TYR A 127 -8.52 -0.91 -7.71
CA TYR A 127 -9.93 -0.68 -7.49
C TYR A 127 -10.32 0.69 -8.07
N SER A 128 -11.29 0.69 -8.97
CA SER A 128 -11.94 1.93 -9.43
C SER A 128 -13.40 1.89 -9.00
N HIS A 129 -13.83 2.90 -8.25
CA HIS A 129 -15.25 3.08 -7.98
C HIS A 129 -16.03 3.20 -9.30
N PRO A 130 -17.15 2.49 -9.46
CA PRO A 130 -18.03 2.61 -10.62
C PRO A 130 -18.80 3.94 -10.54
N SER A 131 -18.18 5.05 -10.95
CA SER A 131 -18.92 6.32 -11.02
C SER A 131 -19.94 6.24 -12.18
N PRO A 132 -21.19 6.69 -12.00
CA PRO A 132 -22.26 6.45 -12.98
C PRO A 132 -22.09 7.23 -14.30
N ASN A 133 -21.26 8.30 -14.36
CA ASN A 133 -21.16 9.15 -15.56
C ASN A 133 -19.70 9.46 -15.93
N ARG A 134 -19.19 8.79 -16.99
CA ARG A 134 -17.83 8.99 -17.53
C ARG A 134 -17.52 10.46 -17.90
N TRP A 135 -18.55 11.26 -18.15
CA TRP A 135 -18.47 12.66 -18.58
C TRP A 135 -18.14 13.60 -17.41
N ILE A 136 -18.54 13.25 -16.19
CA ILE A 136 -18.26 14.02 -14.97
C ILE A 136 -16.75 14.02 -14.65
N ARG A 137 -16.02 12.95 -15.01
CA ARG A 137 -14.55 12.87 -14.87
C ARG A 137 -13.79 13.89 -15.70
N TYR A 138 -14.38 14.42 -16.78
CA TYR A 138 -13.77 15.46 -17.62
C TYR A 138 -14.06 16.89 -17.13
N ILE A 139 -15.12 17.07 -16.33
CA ILE A 139 -15.58 18.38 -15.85
C ILE A 139 -15.07 18.67 -14.43
N LEU A 140 -14.86 17.64 -13.60
CA LEU A 140 -14.43 17.81 -12.22
C LEU A 140 -12.88 17.78 -12.08
N PRO A 141 -12.27 18.70 -11.31
CA PRO A 141 -10.85 18.65 -10.99
C PRO A 141 -10.50 17.33 -10.26
N ASN A 142 -9.28 16.80 -10.48
CA ASN A 142 -8.81 15.50 -9.96
C ASN A 142 -9.08 15.21 -8.47
N ARG A 143 -9.19 16.25 -7.63
CA ARG A 143 -9.50 16.12 -6.18
C ARG A 143 -10.95 15.76 -5.88
N TRP A 144 -11.89 16.09 -6.77
CA TRP A 144 -13.32 15.86 -6.55
C TRP A 144 -13.75 14.42 -6.89
N ASN A 145 -12.93 13.64 -7.60
CA ASN A 145 -13.17 12.21 -7.80
C ASN A 145 -13.15 11.39 -6.50
N GLU A 146 -12.54 11.90 -5.42
CA GLU A 146 -12.56 11.26 -4.10
C GLU A 146 -13.92 11.34 -3.39
N ILE A 147 -14.74 12.32 -3.76
CA ILE A 147 -16.05 12.55 -3.11
C ILE A 147 -17.00 11.37 -3.37
N PHE A 148 -16.77 10.62 -4.45
CA PHE A 148 -17.57 9.45 -4.82
C PHE A 148 -17.15 8.16 -4.08
N GLY A 149 -16.12 8.21 -3.24
CA GLY A 149 -15.67 7.12 -2.39
C GLY A 149 -14.37 6.46 -2.86
N VAL A 150 -13.50 6.14 -1.90
CA VAL A 150 -12.22 5.44 -2.14
C VAL A 150 -12.22 4.06 -1.48
N GLN A 151 -11.34 3.17 -1.94
CA GLN A 151 -11.11 1.89 -1.25
C GLN A 151 -10.46 2.16 0.12
N HIS A 152 -11.11 1.71 1.19
CA HIS A 152 -10.63 1.90 2.58
C HIS A 152 -10.24 0.61 3.29
N ILE A 153 -10.29 -0.54 2.60
CA ILE A 153 -9.92 -1.83 3.21
C ILE A 153 -8.41 -1.81 3.51
N LYS A 154 -8.08 -2.11 4.77
CA LYS A 154 -6.71 -2.30 5.25
C LYS A 154 -6.60 -3.70 5.83
N ALA A 155 -6.35 -4.66 4.95
CA ALA A 155 -6.22 -6.06 5.31
C ALA A 155 -5.03 -6.66 4.58
N TYR A 156 -4.21 -7.39 5.32
CA TYR A 156 -2.96 -7.96 4.86
C TYR A 156 -2.96 -9.43 5.22
N ILE A 157 -2.98 -10.29 4.20
CA ILE A 157 -3.13 -11.74 4.35
C ILE A 157 -1.79 -12.37 3.99
N PHE A 158 -1.32 -13.25 4.87
CA PHE A 158 -0.06 -13.98 4.75
C PHE A 158 -0.35 -15.44 5.04
N ASP A 159 -0.48 -16.25 4.00
CA ASP A 159 -1.01 -17.61 4.12
C ASP A 159 -2.28 -17.63 4.99
N ASP A 160 -2.23 -18.26 6.16
CA ASP A 160 -3.37 -18.46 7.05
C ASP A 160 -3.43 -17.42 8.20
N SER A 161 -2.58 -16.38 8.13
CA SER A 161 -2.56 -15.24 9.05
C SER A 161 -3.13 -13.98 8.39
N VAL A 162 -3.79 -13.14 9.18
CA VAL A 162 -4.32 -11.85 8.73
C VAL A 162 -3.95 -10.74 9.71
N ILE A 163 -3.48 -9.62 9.17
CA ILE A 163 -3.34 -8.35 9.89
C ILE A 163 -4.42 -7.41 9.36
N MET A 164 -5.21 -6.84 10.27
CA MET A 164 -6.20 -5.81 9.96
C MET A 164 -5.76 -4.50 10.61
N SER A 165 -5.95 -3.40 9.90
CA SER A 165 -5.65 -2.05 10.39
C SER A 165 -6.82 -1.10 10.10
N GLY A 166 -6.83 0.07 10.73
CA GLY A 166 -7.91 1.07 10.67
C GLY A 166 -7.34 2.48 10.66
#